data_AF-A0A6N7CIF9-F1
#
_entry.id   AF-A0A6N7CIF9-F1
#
_cell.length_a   1.000
_cell.length_b   1.000
_cell.length_c   1.000
_cell.angle_alpha   90.00
_cell.angle_beta   90.00
_cell.angle_gamma   90.00
#
_symmetry.space_group_name_H-M   'P 1'
#
loop_
_entity.id
_entity.type
_entity.pdbx_description
1 polymer ?
#
loop_
_entity_poly.entity_id
_entity_poly.type
_entity_poly.pdbx_seq_one_letter_code
_entity_poly.pdbx_strand_id
1 'polypeptide(L)' 'MGNPYKGGRTRVTSRVPDVVFEELERRRMAAGVNMSQYLADLLAAATGHTQLVQETNQEVLKLSA' A
#
# COMPACT_ATOMS: atom_id res chain seq x y z
N MET A 1 -13.40 -15.73 9.72
CA MET A 1 -13.05 -14.48 10.42
C MET A 1 -13.26 -13.33 9.46
N GLY A 2 -14.03 -12.31 9.83
CA GLY A 2 -14.25 -11.13 8.99
C GLY A 2 -13.01 -10.24 8.98
N ASN A 3 -12.64 -9.71 7.81
CA ASN A 3 -11.54 -8.77 7.70
C ASN A 3 -11.86 -7.53 8.58
N PRO A 4 -10.93 -7.04 9.41
CA PRO A 4 -11.17 -5.85 10.23
C PRO A 4 -11.61 -4.68 9.33
N TYR A 5 -12.66 -3.97 9.74
CA TYR A 5 -13.22 -2.86 8.98
C TYR A 5 -12.17 -1.75 8.82
N LYS A 6 -11.74 -1.50 7.58
CA LYS A 6 -10.67 -0.54 7.25
C LYS A 6 -11.19 0.85 6.84
N GLY A 7 -12.41 1.22 7.29
CA GLY A 7 -13.06 2.50 6.98
C GLY A 7 -13.76 2.55 5.62
N GLY A 8 -14.40 3.69 5.33
CA GLY A 8 -15.04 3.96 4.04
C GLY A 8 -14.01 4.06 2.92
N ARG A 9 -14.22 3.35 1.81
CA ARG A 9 -13.26 3.25 0.70
C ARG A 9 -13.95 3.40 -0.64
N THR A 10 -13.30 4.12 -1.55
CA THR A 10 -13.71 4.24 -2.96
C THR A 10 -12.74 3.45 -3.84
N ARG A 11 -13.28 2.66 -4.77
CA ARG A 11 -12.44 1.93 -5.74
C ARG A 11 -11.93 2.89 -6.81
N VAL A 12 -10.62 3.00 -6.92
CA VAL A 12 -9.94 3.71 -8.01
C VAL A 12 -9.39 2.68 -9.00
N THR A 13 -9.69 2.83 -10.29
CA THR A 13 -9.19 1.92 -11.34
C THR A 13 -8.64 2.73 -12.51
N SER A 14 -7.46 2.35 -12.99
CA SER A 14 -6.85 2.93 -14.19
C SER A 14 -6.09 1.86 -14.96
N ARG A 15 -5.84 2.10 -16.25
CA ARG A 15 -4.85 1.36 -17.04
C ARG A 15 -3.53 2.12 -16.96
N VAL A 16 -2.46 1.42 -16.61
CA VAL A 16 -1.10 1.97 -16.57
C VAL A 16 -0.23 1.23 -17.59
N PRO A 17 0.81 1.87 -18.16
CA PRO A 17 1.78 1.16 -18.98
C PRO A 17 2.42 -0.01 -18.23
N ASP A 18 2.77 -1.09 -18.95
CA ASP A 18 3.29 -2.32 -18.33
C ASP A 18 4.54 -2.07 -17.49
N VAL A 19 5.44 -1.23 -17.97
CA VAL A 19 6.66 -0.82 -17.24
C VAL A 19 6.35 -0.17 -15.87
N VAL A 20 5.22 0.53 -15.75
CA VAL A 20 4.77 1.12 -14.48
C VAL A 20 4.22 0.02 -13.58
N PHE A 21 3.47 -0.93 -14.12
CA PHE A 21 2.97 -2.06 -13.34
C PHE A 21 4.11 -2.92 -12.77
N GLU A 22 5.14 -3.21 -13.57
CA GLU A 22 6.33 -3.95 -13.14
C GLU A 22 7.08 -3.24 -12.00
N GLU A 23 7.22 -1.91 -12.08
CA GLU A 23 7.80 -1.10 -11.01
C GLU A 23 6.98 -1.21 -9.71
N LEU A 24 5.65 -1.08 -9.81
CA LEU A 24 4.75 -1.18 -8.66
C LEU A 24 4.85 -2.57 -8.02
N GLU A 25 4.92 -3.63 -8.83
CA GLU A 25 5.09 -5.00 -8.33
C GLU A 25 6.43 -5.17 -7.61
N ARG A 26 7.53 -4.66 -8.18
CA ARG A 26 8.85 -4.74 -7.53
C ARG A 26 8.86 -4.02 -6.18
N ARG A 27 8.35 -2.79 -6.12
CA ARG A 27 8.32 -2.00 -4.87
C ARG A 27 7.42 -2.64 -3.82
N ARG A 28 6.28 -3.15 -4.25
CA ARG A 28 5.36 -3.88 -3.38
C ARG A 28 6.01 -5.12 -2.78
N MET A 29 6.71 -5.91 -3.59
CA MET A 29 7.41 -7.10 -3.12
C MET A 29 8.52 -6.72 -2.12
N ALA A 30 9.24 -5.63 -2.37
CA ALA A 30 10.22 -5.10 -1.41
C ALA A 30 9.58 -4.63 -0.09
N ALA A 31 8.35 -4.11 -0.14
CA ALA A 31 7.59 -3.71 1.03
C ALA A 31 6.89 -4.90 1.75
N GLY A 32 6.78 -6.07 1.11
CA GLY A 32 6.15 -7.26 1.70
C GLY A 32 4.62 -7.19 1.83
N VAL A 33 3.95 -6.33 1.07
CA VAL A 33 2.49 -6.06 1.18
C VAL A 33 1.74 -6.50 -0.09
N ASN A 34 0.41 -6.66 -0.08
CA ASN A 34 -0.38 -6.96 -1.28
C ASN A 34 -0.66 -5.73 -2.18
N MET A 35 -1.02 -5.92 -3.46
CA MET A 35 -1.03 -4.81 -4.44
C MET A 35 -2.07 -3.74 -4.10
N SER A 36 -3.25 -4.18 -3.67
CA SER A 36 -4.30 -3.27 -3.25
C SER A 36 -3.87 -2.42 -2.05
N GLN A 37 -3.16 -3.00 -1.09
CA GLN A 37 -2.67 -2.28 0.09
C GLN A 37 -1.51 -1.33 -0.28
N TYR A 38 -0.57 -1.79 -1.11
CA TYR A 38 0.53 -0.96 -1.61
C TYR A 38 0.01 0.30 -2.32
N LEU A 39 -0.96 0.12 -3.22
CA LEU A 39 -1.55 1.24 -3.96
C LEU A 39 -2.36 2.17 -3.05
N ALA A 40 -3.08 1.62 -2.06
CA ALA A 40 -3.79 2.44 -1.08
C ALA A 40 -2.83 3.33 -0.28
N ASP A 41 -1.74 2.76 0.21
CA ASP A 41 -0.70 3.49 0.94
C ASP A 41 0.00 4.52 0.04
N LEU A 42 0.33 4.14 -1.21
CA LEU A 42 0.94 5.02 -2.19
C LEU A 42 0.06 6.25 -2.49
N LEU A 43 -1.25 6.04 -2.69
CA LEU A 43 -2.20 7.12 -2.95
C LEU A 43 -2.41 8.00 -1.71
N ALA A 44 -2.44 7.40 -0.52
CA ALA A 44 -2.51 8.16 0.73
C ALA A 44 -1.28 9.07 0.89
N ALA A 45 -0.07 8.53 0.69
CA ALA A 45 1.16 9.30 0.74
C ALA A 45 1.20 10.39 -0.34
N ALA A 46 0.87 10.07 -1.59
CA ALA A 46 0.89 11.01 -2.71
C ALA A 46 -0.09 12.19 -2.55
N THR A 47 -1.12 12.04 -1.72
CA THR A 47 -2.12 13.08 -1.44
C THR A 47 -1.92 13.77 -0.09
N GLY A 48 -0.81 13.50 0.62
CA GLY A 48 -0.49 14.12 1.91
C GLY A 48 -1.19 13.50 3.12
N HIS A 49 -1.80 12.32 3.00
CA HIS A 49 -2.49 11.60 4.06
C HIS A 49 -1.62 10.47 4.66
N THR A 50 -0.37 10.76 5.03
CA THR A 50 0.58 9.76 5.52
C THR A 50 0.10 9.01 6.77
N GLN A 51 -0.76 9.62 7.58
CA GLN A 51 -1.43 8.99 8.72
C GLN A 51 -2.35 7.82 8.35
N LEU A 52 -2.73 7.69 7.07
CA LEU A 52 -3.54 6.58 6.56
C LEU A 52 -2.70 5.43 5.99
N VAL A 53 -1.38 5.60 5.87
CA VAL A 53 -0.46 4.56 5.41
C VAL A 53 -0.36 3.48 6.48
N GLN A 54 -0.66 2.23 6.14
CA GLN A 54 -0.71 1.14 7.12
C GLN A 54 0.54 0.26 7.13
N GLU A 55 1.03 -0.12 5.95
CA GLU A 55 1.96 -1.24 5.84
C GLU A 55 3.24 -0.88 5.07
N THR A 56 3.21 0.13 4.19
CA THR A 56 4.35 0.48 3.31
C THR A 56 5.38 1.41 3.97
N ASN A 57 5.00 2.15 5.01
CA ASN A 57 5.88 3.10 5.71
C ASN A 57 6.23 2.64 7.14
N GLN A 58 6.31 1.33 7.35
CA GLN A 58 6.85 0.78 8.59
C GLN A 58 8.37 0.94 8.54
N GLU A 59 8.89 2.05 9.06
CA GLU A 59 10.25 2.06 9.57
C GLU A 59 10.33 0.94 10.62
N VAL A 60 10.97 -0.15 10.23
CA VAL A 60 11.14 -1.40 10.98
C VAL A 60 11.23 -1.18 12.50
N LEU A 61 10.15 -1.50 13.23
CA LEU A 61 10.29 -1.82 14.65
C LEU A 61 10.71 -3.29 14.75
N LYS A 62 12.02 -3.55 14.77
CA LYS A 62 12.55 -4.86 15.17
C LYS A 62 12.26 -5.06 16.65
N LEU A 63 11.18 -5.78 16.98
CA LEU A 63 11.00 -6.33 18.31
C LEU A 63 11.71 -7.69 18.35
N SER A 64 12.90 -7.71 18.94
CA SER A 64 13.52 -8.94 19.43
C SER A 64 12.82 -9.33 20.74
N ALA A 65 12.30 -10.56 20.79
CA ALA A 65 12.01 -11.30 22.02
C ALA A 65 12.63 -12.69 21.88
#